data_AF-A0A8T7GE97-F1
#
_entry.id   AF-A0A8T7GE97-F1
#
_cell.length_a   1.000
_cell.length_b   1.000
_cell.length_c   1.000
_cell.angle_alpha   90.00
_cell.angle_beta   90.00
_cell.angle_gamma   90.00
#
_symmetry.space_group_name_H-M   'P 1'
#
loop_
_entity.id
_entity.type
_entity.pdbx_description
1 polymer ?
#
loop_
_entity_poly.entity_id
_entity_poly.type
_entity_poly.pdbx_seq_one_letter_code
_entity_poly.pdbx_strand_id
1 'polypeptide(L)'
;MARLIVTALSEDALAAPKNRKPNYIVVSVTDTNGVPVEGLAASDFTIKTIVAPGGGTISNLVAAAESDFPGVYLIEITPDKKSAWKKGVYIFAVGVHSKFDRGQTIANVDMD
;
A
#
# COMPACT_ATOMS: atom_id res chain seq x y z
N MET A 1 -21.53 -6.95 -7.35
CA MET A 1 -20.45 -6.22 -6.66
C MET A 1 -20.44 -6.71 -5.22
N ALA A 2 -19.43 -7.50 -4.86
CA ALA A 2 -19.19 -7.95 -3.50
C ALA A 2 -18.13 -7.06 -2.84
N ARG A 3 -18.18 -7.01 -1.51
CA ARG A 3 -17.24 -6.26 -0.68
C ARG A 3 -15.97 -7.09 -0.50
N LEU A 4 -14.81 -6.49 -0.76
CA LEU A 4 -13.53 -7.04 -0.33
C LEU A 4 -13.24 -6.54 1.09
N ILE A 5 -12.74 -7.43 1.94
CA ILE A 5 -12.18 -7.09 3.26
C ILE A 5 -10.68 -6.92 3.06
N VAL A 6 -10.19 -5.71 3.33
CA VAL A 6 -8.79 -5.33 3.11
C VAL A 6 -8.18 -4.90 4.45
N THR A 7 -7.05 -5.50 4.79
CA THR A 7 -6.21 -5.09 5.93
C THR A 7 -4.84 -4.74 5.40
N ALA A 8 -4.22 -3.69 5.92
CA ALA A 8 -2.90 -3.28 5.46
C ALA A 8 -2.03 -2.78 6.61
N LEU A 9 -0.72 -2.97 6.46
CA LEU A 9 0.32 -2.51 7.36
C LEU A 9 1.48 -1.96 6.53
N SER A 10 2.08 -0.86 6.95
CA SER A 10 3.17 -0.21 6.23
C SER A 10 4.42 -0.18 7.10
N GLU A 11 5.58 -0.49 6.50
CA GLU A 11 6.87 -0.59 7.18
C GLU A 11 7.98 0.10 6.38
N ASP A 12 8.80 0.87 7.07
CA ASP A 12 9.90 1.69 6.53
C ASP A 12 11.22 0.93 6.44
N ALA A 13 11.20 -0.40 6.30
CA ALA A 13 12.37 -1.27 6.35
C ALA A 13 13.62 -0.78 5.56
N LEU A 14 13.41 -0.14 4.40
CA LEU A 14 14.47 0.53 3.63
C LEU A 14 14.28 2.05 3.50
N ALA A 15 13.04 2.51 3.60
CA ALA A 15 12.69 3.91 3.51
C ALA A 15 13.25 4.64 4.73
N ALA A 16 13.87 5.78 4.51
CA ALA A 16 14.36 6.60 5.60
C ALA A 16 14.44 8.06 5.14
N PRO A 17 14.39 9.03 6.08
CA PRO A 17 14.49 10.43 5.74
C PRO A 17 15.70 10.71 4.84
N LYS A 18 15.50 11.55 3.83
CA LYS A 18 16.49 11.96 2.80
C LYS A 18 16.88 10.87 1.80
N ASN A 19 16.29 9.68 1.86
CA ASN A 19 16.48 8.66 0.82
C ASN A 19 15.23 8.50 -0.07
N ARG A 20 15.37 7.72 -1.15
CA ARG A 20 14.31 7.38 -2.09
C ARG A 20 14.10 5.87 -2.19
N LYS A 21 14.56 5.13 -1.18
CA LYS A 21 14.40 3.69 -1.14
C LYS A 21 12.92 3.35 -0.92
N PRO A 22 12.49 2.14 -1.30
CA PRO A 22 11.08 1.80 -1.19
C PRO A 22 10.62 1.68 0.25
N ASN A 23 9.37 2.06 0.48
CA ASN A 23 8.59 1.68 1.65
C ASN A 23 7.65 0.54 1.23
N TYR A 24 7.42 -0.41 2.12
CA TYR A 24 6.59 -1.57 1.83
C TYR A 24 5.24 -1.48 2.54
N ILE A 25 4.17 -1.84 1.83
CA ILE A 25 2.85 -2.02 2.40
C ILE A 25 2.45 -3.48 2.19
N VAL A 26 2.21 -4.21 3.29
CA VAL A 26 1.66 -5.56 3.25
C VAL A 26 0.14 -5.44 3.27
N VAL A 27 -0.53 -6.06 2.30
CA VAL A 27 -1.99 -6.01 2.17
C VAL A 27 -2.56 -7.42 2.17
N SER A 28 -3.50 -7.70 3.07
CA SER A 28 -4.30 -8.92 3.06
C SER A 28 -5.69 -8.61 2.48
N VAL A 29 -6.12 -9.42 1.51
CA VAL A 29 -7.39 -9.29 0.81
C VAL A 29 -8.17 -10.59 0.93
N THR A 30 -9.39 -10.49 1.47
CA THR A 30 -10.34 -11.61 1.55
C THR A 30 -11.71 -11.21 1.01
N ASP A 31 -12.50 -12.19 0.59
CA ASP A 31 -13.91 -11.99 0.29
C ASP A 31 -14.74 -11.89 1.59
N THR A 32 -16.06 -11.73 1.46
CA THR A 32 -16.96 -11.64 2.62
C THR A 32 -17.06 -12.92 3.45
N ASN A 33 -16.58 -14.05 2.92
CA ASN A 33 -16.54 -15.35 3.60
C ASN A 33 -15.17 -15.64 4.23
N GLY A 34 -14.21 -14.71 4.10
CA GLY A 34 -12.84 -14.90 4.58
C GLY A 34 -11.96 -15.74 3.65
N VAL A 35 -12.42 -16.03 2.43
CA VAL A 35 -11.61 -16.73 1.42
C VAL A 35 -10.56 -15.75 0.87
N PRO A 36 -9.28 -16.12 0.79
CA PRO A 36 -8.24 -15.26 0.22
C PRO A 36 -8.56 -14.95 -1.24
N VAL A 37 -8.34 -13.70 -1.62
CA VAL A 37 -8.49 -13.27 -3.02
C VAL A 37 -7.11 -13.26 -3.66
N GLU A 38 -6.89 -14.23 -4.54
CA GLU A 38 -5.60 -14.50 -5.20
C GLU A 38 -5.57 -13.92 -6.63
N GLY A 39 -4.36 -13.85 -7.21
CA GLY A 39 -4.15 -13.47 -8.61
C GLY A 39 -4.32 -11.98 -8.92
N LEU A 40 -4.31 -11.11 -7.93
CA LEU A 40 -4.34 -9.66 -8.13
C LEU A 40 -3.00 -9.15 -8.67
N ALA A 41 -3.06 -8.27 -9.66
CA ALA A 41 -1.91 -7.60 -10.25
C ALA A 41 -1.75 -6.18 -9.69
N ALA A 42 -0.62 -5.52 -9.95
CA ALA A 42 -0.40 -4.14 -9.53
C ALA A 42 -1.50 -3.16 -10.00
N SER A 43 -2.13 -3.42 -11.15
CA SER A 43 -3.25 -2.63 -11.65
C SER A 43 -4.49 -2.69 -10.74
N ASP A 44 -4.65 -3.74 -9.96
CA ASP A 44 -5.79 -3.96 -9.05
C ASP A 44 -5.68 -3.13 -7.75
N PHE A 45 -4.50 -2.55 -7.49
CA PHE A 45 -4.21 -1.73 -6.32
C PHE A 45 -4.16 -0.25 -6.66
N THR A 46 -4.74 0.58 -5.80
CA THR A 46 -4.61 2.03 -5.85
C THR A 46 -4.09 2.52 -4.52
N ILE A 47 -2.90 3.13 -4.51
CA ILE A 47 -2.30 3.70 -3.31
C ILE A 47 -2.30 5.22 -3.42
N LYS A 48 -2.76 5.90 -2.38
CA LYS A 48 -2.73 7.37 -2.28
C LYS A 48 -2.17 7.79 -0.94
N THR A 49 -1.18 8.68 -0.93
CA THR A 49 -0.78 9.37 0.30
C THR A 49 -1.88 10.35 0.70
N ILE A 50 -2.42 10.18 1.90
CA ILE A 50 -3.44 11.06 2.50
C ILE A 50 -2.79 12.05 3.45
N VAL A 51 -1.82 11.59 4.25
CA VAL A 51 -1.02 12.43 5.14
C VAL A 51 0.45 12.20 4.84
N ALA A 52 1.20 13.29 4.76
CA ALA A 52 2.65 13.26 4.71
C ALA A 52 3.24 14.43 5.52
N PRO A 53 4.46 14.29 6.05
CA PRO A 53 5.14 15.37 6.74
C PRO A 53 5.31 16.60 5.84
N GLY A 54 4.79 17.75 6.31
CA GLY A 54 4.85 19.01 5.58
C GLY A 54 3.96 19.10 4.34
N GLY A 55 2.89 18.30 4.25
CA GLY A 55 1.79 18.50 3.28
C GLY A 55 2.06 18.08 1.83
N GLY A 56 3.08 17.27 1.57
CA GLY A 56 3.39 16.77 0.22
C GLY A 56 2.63 15.49 -0.17
N THR A 57 2.51 15.20 -1.47
CA THR A 57 1.96 13.93 -1.98
C THR A 57 3.06 13.16 -2.69
N ILE A 58 3.52 12.04 -2.15
CA ILE A 58 4.79 11.49 -2.63
C ILE A 58 4.88 9.96 -2.49
N SER A 59 3.90 9.23 -2.99
CA SER A 59 4.07 7.79 -3.18
C SER A 59 3.58 7.37 -4.57
N ASN A 60 4.49 6.87 -5.39
CA ASN A 60 4.14 6.12 -6.59
C ASN A 60 4.09 4.64 -6.23
N LEU A 61 3.02 3.95 -6.65
CA LEU A 61 3.00 2.50 -6.70
C LEU A 61 4.05 2.05 -7.71
N VAL A 62 5.03 1.27 -7.24
CA VAL A 62 6.10 0.73 -8.08
C VAL A 62 5.74 -0.67 -8.53
N ALA A 63 5.29 -1.50 -7.58
CA ALA A 63 4.93 -2.89 -7.83
C ALA A 63 3.92 -3.38 -6.79
N ALA A 64 3.17 -4.41 -7.15
CA ALA A 64 2.49 -5.29 -6.21
C ALA A 64 2.78 -6.73 -6.64
N ALA A 65 3.15 -7.57 -5.68
CA ALA A 65 3.39 -8.98 -5.89
C ALA A 65 2.64 -9.79 -4.83
N GLU A 66 2.06 -10.91 -5.24
CA GLU A 66 1.50 -11.88 -4.30
C GLU A 66 2.66 -12.55 -3.55
N SER A 67 2.45 -12.75 -2.25
CA SER A 67 3.37 -13.49 -1.39
C SER A 67 3.08 -15.00 -1.45
N ASP A 68 3.91 -15.80 -0.79
CA ASP A 68 3.63 -17.24 -0.63
C ASP A 68 2.44 -17.54 0.30
N PHE A 69 1.89 -16.52 0.98
CA PHE A 69 0.66 -16.64 1.75
C PHE A 69 -0.54 -16.15 0.91
N PRO A 70 -1.54 -17.00 0.62
CA PRO A 70 -2.65 -16.66 -0.28
C PRO A 70 -3.39 -15.38 0.12
N GLY A 71 -3.66 -14.52 -0.87
CA GLY A 71 -4.37 -13.26 -0.65
C GLY A 71 -3.58 -12.21 0.13
N VAL A 72 -2.28 -12.44 0.37
CA VAL A 72 -1.36 -11.45 0.94
C VAL A 72 -0.42 -10.94 -0.15
N TYR A 73 -0.34 -9.61 -0.25
CA TYR A 73 0.39 -8.90 -1.28
C TYR A 73 1.42 -7.97 -0.65
N LEU A 74 2.62 -7.96 -1.22
CA LEU A 74 3.65 -6.99 -0.93
C LEU A 74 3.57 -5.86 -1.95
N ILE A 75 3.26 -4.66 -1.48
CA ILE A 75 3.18 -3.46 -2.30
C ILE A 75 4.42 -2.61 -2.05
N GLU A 76 5.10 -2.27 -3.13
CA GLU A 76 6.26 -1.39 -3.11
C GLU A 76 5.86 0.03 -3.51
N ILE A 77 6.15 1.00 -2.65
CA ILE A 77 5.96 2.42 -2.96
C ILE A 77 7.24 3.22 -2.80
N THR A 78 7.43 4.21 -3.66
CA THR A 78 8.57 5.13 -3.59
C THR A 78 8.12 6.58 -3.65
N PRO A 79 8.95 7.52 -3.14
CA PRO A 79 8.77 8.94 -3.39
C PRO A 79 8.63 9.22 -4.89
N ASP A 80 7.94 10.31 -5.23
CA ASP A 80 7.98 10.89 -6.56
C ASP A 80 9.42 11.16 -7.02
N LYS A 81 9.59 11.39 -8.32
CA LYS A 81 10.93 11.49 -8.91
C LYS A 81 11.75 12.67 -8.37
N LYS A 82 11.13 13.64 -7.71
CA LYS A 82 11.73 14.92 -7.31
C LYS A 82 11.92 15.05 -5.80
N SER A 83 11.47 14.07 -5.01
CA SER A 83 11.49 14.15 -3.56
C SER A 83 12.17 12.94 -2.91
N ALA A 84 12.45 13.09 -1.63
CA ALA A 84 12.87 12.02 -0.73
C ALA A 84 11.86 11.89 0.40
N TRP A 85 11.93 10.79 1.14
CA TRP A 85 11.19 10.66 2.39
C TRP A 85 11.61 11.77 3.37
N LYS A 86 10.64 12.26 4.15
CA LYS A 86 10.83 13.21 5.23
C LYS A 86 10.56 12.49 6.53
N LYS A 87 11.17 12.95 7.63
CA LYS A 87 10.88 12.42 8.96
C LYS A 87 9.43 12.69 9.34
N GLY A 88 8.76 11.72 9.94
CA GLY A 88 7.42 11.80 10.51
C GLY A 88 6.42 10.84 9.88
N VAL A 89 5.15 10.99 10.28
CA VAL A 89 4.08 10.05 9.95
C VAL A 89 3.55 10.23 8.52
N TYR A 90 3.46 9.11 7.81
CA TYR A 90 2.73 8.98 6.56
C TYR A 90 1.49 8.14 6.77
N ILE A 91 0.39 8.53 6.12
CA ILE A 91 -0.86 7.76 6.07
C ILE A 91 -1.24 7.53 4.61
N PHE A 92 -1.45 6.28 4.24
CA PHE A 92 -1.80 5.84 2.90
C PHE A 92 -3.22 5.26 2.88
N ALA A 93 -4.02 5.68 1.90
CA ALA A 93 -5.21 4.96 1.51
C ALA A 93 -4.82 3.84 0.53
N VAL A 94 -5.30 2.64 0.81
CA VAL A 94 -5.10 1.44 0.02
C VAL A 94 -6.46 1.01 -0.52
N GLY A 95 -6.66 1.16 -1.83
CA GLY A 95 -7.84 0.64 -2.54
C GLY A 95 -7.49 -0.62 -3.29
N VAL A 96 -8.39 -1.60 -3.27
CA VAL A 96 -8.28 -2.86 -4.01
C VAL A 96 -9.54 -3.04 -4.85
N HIS A 97 -9.37 -3.45 -6.10
CA HIS A 97 -10.46 -3.89 -6.95
C HIS A 97 -10.15 -5.22 -7.60
N SER A 98 -11.15 -6.08 -7.73
CA SER A 98 -11.04 -7.35 -8.46
C SER A 98 -12.30 -7.52 -9.29
N LYS A 99 -12.19 -7.35 -10.62
CA LYS A 99 -13.34 -7.31 -11.53
C LYS A 99 -14.42 -6.31 -11.07
N PHE A 100 -15.48 -6.79 -10.42
CA PHE A 100 -16.61 -6.00 -9.92
C PHE A 100 -16.55 -5.75 -8.41
N ASP A 101 -15.60 -6.36 -7.71
CA ASP A 101 -15.49 -6.32 -6.26
C ASP A 101 -14.49 -5.27 -5.84
N ARG A 102 -14.74 -4.62 -4.71
CA ARG A 102 -13.92 -3.50 -4.22
C ARG A 102 -13.81 -3.50 -2.72
N GLY A 103 -12.68 -3.03 -2.22
CA GLY A 103 -12.43 -2.77 -0.81
C GLY A 103 -11.39 -1.68 -0.65
N GLN A 104 -11.31 -1.13 0.56
CA GLN A 104 -10.29 -0.15 0.89
C GLN A 104 -9.92 -0.23 2.38
N THR A 105 -8.73 0.23 2.70
CA THR A 105 -8.24 0.37 4.07
C THR A 105 -7.23 1.51 4.15
N ILE A 106 -6.75 1.77 5.36
CA ILE A 106 -5.70 2.75 5.64
C ILE A 106 -4.49 2.01 6.21
N ALA A 107 -3.29 2.43 5.81
CA ALA A 107 -2.04 2.01 6.43
C ALA A 107 -1.23 3.26 6.82
N ASN A 108 -0.42 3.16 7.86
CA ASN A 108 0.47 4.24 8.28
C ASN A 108 1.87 3.71 8.56
N VAL A 109 2.85 4.59 8.45
CA VAL A 109 4.23 4.35 8.86
C VAL A 109 4.77 5.62 9.49
N ASP A 110 5.53 5.48 10.58
CA ASP A 110 6.34 6.58 11.10
C ASP A 110 7.74 6.45 10.51
N MET A 111 8.21 7.51 9.88
CA MET A 111 9.49 7.52 9.19
C MET A 111 10.51 8.22 10.08
N ASP A 112 11.40 7.49 10.73
CA ASP A 112 12.28 8.03 11.78
C ASP A 112 13.65 8.57 11.32
#